data_AF-A0A090QU23-F1
#
_entry.id   AF-A0A090QU23-F1
#
_cell.length_a   1.000
_cell.length_b   1.000
_cell.length_c   1.000
_cell.angle_alpha   90.00
_cell.angle_beta   90.00
_cell.angle_gamma   90.00
#
_symmetry.space_group_name_H-M   'P 1'
#
loop_
_entity.id
_entity.type
_entity.pdbx_description
1 polymer ?
#
loop_
_entity_poly.entity_id
_entity_poly.type
_entity_poly.pdbx_seq_one_letter_code
_entity_poly.pdbx_strand_id
1 'polypeptide(L)'
;MSADIDGKSWDAEIIIFTSPSGHLIVNGFSDDGTAIKLVIDNYNGEGSYNFVPSDFNTFANWQDIDNSFFTYLAGSGVLEVTSDKEGEFGRQVSGTFNFTANNVNQGTITVNVTNGEFAADLLENQ
;
A
#
# COMPACT_ATOMS: atom_id res chain seq x y z
N MET A 1 -2.58 -3.47 8.43
CA MET A 1 -2.64 -3.64 6.96
C MET A 1 -2.19 -5.06 6.75
N SER A 2 -2.90 -5.80 5.91
CA SER A 2 -2.60 -7.20 5.63
C SER A 2 -2.72 -7.44 4.13
N ALA A 3 -2.06 -8.48 3.64
CA ALA A 3 -2.18 -8.95 2.25
C ALA A 3 -1.59 -10.36 2.12
N ASP A 4 -1.87 -11.03 1.01
CA ASP A 4 -1.11 -12.19 0.56
C ASP A 4 -0.13 -11.78 -0.54
N ILE A 5 1.15 -12.05 -0.35
CA ILE A 5 2.23 -11.80 -1.31
C ILE A 5 2.70 -13.14 -1.88
N ASP A 6 2.42 -13.34 -3.17
CA ASP A 6 2.56 -14.62 -3.88
C ASP A 6 1.95 -15.80 -3.11
N GLY A 7 0.79 -15.55 -2.50
CA GLY A 7 0.03 -16.54 -1.73
C GLY A 7 0.56 -16.78 -0.30
N LYS A 8 1.54 -16.02 0.17
CA LYS A 8 1.98 -16.01 1.57
C LYS A 8 1.38 -14.82 2.31
N SER A 9 0.74 -15.06 3.44
CA SER A 9 0.18 -13.99 4.24
C SER A 9 1.27 -13.09 4.83
N TRP A 10 0.97 -11.79 4.83
CA TRP A 10 1.79 -10.72 5.35
C TRP A 10 0.90 -9.78 6.16
N ASP A 11 1.41 -9.32 7.29
CA ASP A 11 0.74 -8.38 8.19
C ASP A 11 1.72 -7.28 8.61
N ALA A 12 1.28 -6.03 8.47
CA ALA A 12 1.99 -4.89 9.00
C ALA A 12 1.79 -4.76 10.51
N GLU A 13 2.88 -4.56 11.23
CA GLU A 13 2.89 -4.18 12.64
C GLU A 13 2.55 -2.69 12.82
N ILE A 14 3.05 -1.84 11.92
CA ILE A 14 2.85 -0.38 11.96
C ILE A 14 2.20 0.09 10.67
N ILE A 15 1.17 0.93 10.79
CA ILE A 15 0.51 1.57 9.65
C ILE A 15 0.61 3.10 9.81
N ILE A 16 1.15 3.78 8.81
CA ILE A 16 1.27 5.24 8.79
C ILE A 16 0.46 5.80 7.63
N PHE A 17 -0.39 6.77 7.96
CA PHE A 17 -1.30 7.43 7.04
C PHE A 17 -0.97 8.92 6.93
N THR A 18 -0.91 9.44 5.71
CA THR A 18 -0.85 10.89 5.45
C THR A 18 -1.68 11.24 4.22
N SER A 19 -2.34 12.40 4.24
CA SER A 19 -3.11 12.89 3.09
C SER A 19 -2.72 14.33 2.68
N PRO A 20 -1.47 14.57 2.26
CA PRO A 20 -1.06 15.90 1.82
C PRO A 20 -1.71 16.25 0.48
N SER A 21 -2.28 17.45 0.35
CA SER A 21 -2.63 18.11 -0.92
C SER A 21 -3.22 17.21 -2.02
N GLY A 22 -4.30 16.48 -1.74
CA GLY A 22 -4.97 15.66 -2.75
C GLY A 22 -4.31 14.31 -3.02
N HIS A 23 -3.39 13.87 -2.16
CA HIS A 23 -2.83 12.52 -2.17
C HIS A 23 -3.35 11.72 -0.98
N LEU A 24 -3.42 10.40 -1.15
CA LEU A 24 -3.49 9.44 -0.05
C LEU A 24 -2.17 8.67 -0.02
N ILE A 25 -1.55 8.53 1.16
CA ILE A 25 -0.36 7.71 1.33
C ILE A 25 -0.59 6.81 2.54
N VAL A 26 -0.55 5.49 2.32
CA VAL A 26 -0.67 4.46 3.37
C VAL A 26 0.57 3.58 3.34
N ASN A 27 1.32 3.54 4.44
CA ASN A 27 2.50 2.67 4.57
C ASN A 27 2.19 1.62 5.62
N GLY A 28 2.42 0.34 5.32
CA GLY A 28 2.48 -0.75 6.29
C GLY A 28 3.90 -1.29 6.39
N PHE A 29 4.39 -1.51 7.61
CA PHE A 29 5.71 -2.08 7.90
C PHE A 29 5.56 -3.31 8.80
N SER A 30 6.25 -4.39 8.49
CA SER A 30 6.40 -5.57 9.35
C SER A 30 7.78 -5.63 10.01
N ASP A 31 7.90 -6.48 11.03
CA ASP A 31 9.10 -6.68 11.85
C ASP A 31 10.29 -7.27 11.08
N ASP A 32 9.99 -8.05 10.04
CA ASP A 32 10.97 -8.60 9.08
C ASP A 32 11.54 -7.55 8.11
N GLY A 33 11.08 -6.30 8.19
CA GLY A 33 11.52 -5.19 7.36
C GLY A 33 10.78 -5.06 6.02
N THR A 34 9.83 -5.96 5.74
CA THR A 34 8.93 -5.82 4.59
C THR A 34 8.02 -4.60 4.77
N ALA A 35 7.72 -3.91 3.67
CA ALA A 35 6.80 -2.79 3.67
C ALA A 35 5.93 -2.74 2.41
N ILE A 36 4.66 -2.41 2.58
CA ILE A 36 3.76 -2.04 1.48
C ILE A 36 3.43 -0.57 1.60
N LYS A 37 3.68 0.20 0.53
CA LYS A 37 3.26 1.59 0.42
C LYS A 37 2.25 1.74 -0.72
N LEU A 38 1.07 2.21 -0.36
CA LEU A 38 0.01 2.58 -1.28
C LEU A 38 0.00 4.10 -1.43
N VAL A 39 0.03 4.59 -2.66
CA VAL A 39 -0.18 6.01 -2.95
C VAL A 39 -1.30 6.18 -3.95
N ILE A 40 -2.20 7.11 -3.66
CA ILE A 40 -3.27 7.53 -4.55
C ILE A 40 -3.05 8.99 -4.87
N ASP A 41 -2.79 9.29 -6.14
CA ASP A 41 -2.81 10.66 -6.64
C ASP A 41 -4.24 11.10 -6.96
N ASN A 42 -4.55 12.38 -6.75
CA ASN A 42 -5.90 12.94 -6.93
C ASN A 42 -6.97 12.23 -6.08
N TYR A 43 -6.59 11.87 -4.85
CA TYR A 43 -7.48 11.28 -3.87
C TYR A 43 -8.68 12.19 -3.57
N ASN A 44 -9.90 11.68 -3.72
CA ASN A 44 -11.14 12.42 -3.56
C ASN A 44 -12.16 11.66 -2.68
N GLY A 45 -11.67 10.87 -1.72
CA GLY A 45 -12.50 10.09 -0.79
C GLY A 45 -12.77 8.67 -1.25
N GLU A 46 -13.90 8.12 -0.83
CA GLU A 46 -14.34 6.76 -1.18
C GLU A 46 -14.40 6.55 -2.70
N GLY A 47 -13.98 5.38 -3.15
CA GLY A 47 -13.98 5.05 -4.58
C GLY A 47 -12.85 4.09 -4.98
N SER A 48 -12.85 3.78 -6.28
CA SER A 48 -11.86 2.89 -6.90
C SER A 48 -10.75 3.70 -7.56
N TYR A 49 -9.52 3.34 -7.26
CA TYR A 49 -8.30 3.95 -7.78
C TYR A 49 -7.45 2.89 -8.45
N ASN A 50 -7.14 3.09 -9.73
CA ASN A 50 -6.34 2.14 -10.49
C ASN A 50 -4.86 2.44 -10.32
N PHE A 51 -4.07 1.41 -10.01
CA PHE A 51 -2.63 1.49 -10.16
C PHE A 51 -2.28 1.33 -11.64
N VAL A 52 -1.50 2.27 -12.16
CA VAL A 52 -1.06 2.27 -13.55
C VAL A 52 0.42 1.92 -13.63
N PRO A 53 0.88 1.30 -14.74
CA PRO A 53 2.29 1.05 -14.94
C PRO A 53 3.04 2.38 -14.89
N SER A 54 4.16 2.43 -14.16
CA SER A 54 4.97 3.63 -13.87
C SER A 54 4.47 4.57 -12.77
N ASP A 55 3.49 4.14 -11.96
CA ASP A 55 3.24 4.81 -10.68
C ASP A 55 4.42 4.56 -9.72
N PHE A 56 5.37 5.50 -9.71
CA PHE A 56 6.55 5.46 -8.83
C PHE A 56 6.21 5.69 -7.36
N ASN A 57 4.98 6.10 -7.06
CA ASN A 57 4.58 6.48 -5.71
C ASN A 57 4.07 5.28 -4.92
N THR A 58 3.43 4.32 -5.58
CA THR A 58 3.01 3.03 -5.00
C THR A 58 4.11 1.98 -5.17
N PHE A 59 4.69 1.54 -4.06
CA PHE A 59 5.73 0.52 -4.06
C PHE A 59 5.53 -0.49 -2.92
N ALA A 60 5.96 -1.72 -3.16
CA ALA A 60 6.23 -2.68 -2.10
C ALA A 60 7.75 -2.82 -1.97
N ASN A 61 8.29 -2.70 -0.76
CA ASN A 61 9.64 -3.17 -0.45
C ASN A 61 9.49 -4.54 0.16
N TRP A 62 10.05 -5.55 -0.49
CA TRP A 62 9.92 -6.93 -0.05
C TRP A 62 11.29 -7.57 0.10
N GLN A 63 11.40 -8.44 1.11
CA GLN A 63 12.58 -9.25 1.33
C GLN A 63 12.52 -10.53 0.47
N ASP A 64 13.44 -10.69 -0.47
CA ASP A 64 13.53 -11.91 -1.27
C ASP A 64 14.13 -13.08 -0.45
N ILE A 65 14.11 -14.29 -1.02
CA ILE A 65 14.52 -15.54 -0.38
C ILE A 65 15.96 -15.56 0.15
N ASP A 66 16.80 -14.65 -0.32
CA ASP A 66 18.20 -14.46 0.08
C ASP A 66 18.39 -13.38 1.16
N ASN A 67 17.30 -12.87 1.73
CA ASN A 67 17.24 -11.74 2.66
C ASN A 67 17.65 -10.38 2.07
N SER A 68 17.74 -10.25 0.74
CA SER A 68 17.95 -8.96 0.08
C SER A 68 16.63 -8.17 -0.02
N PHE A 69 16.68 -6.87 0.27
CA PHE A 69 15.53 -5.98 0.09
C PHE A 69 15.50 -5.43 -1.34
N PHE A 70 14.36 -5.62 -2.02
CA PHE A 70 14.12 -5.06 -3.33
C PHE A 70 12.89 -4.16 -3.32
N THR A 71 12.94 -3.10 -4.13
CA THR A 71 11.80 -2.24 -4.41
C THR A 71 11.04 -2.80 -5.61
N TYR A 72 9.74 -2.99 -5.43
CA TYR A 72 8.80 -3.40 -6.45
C TYR A 72 7.82 -2.27 -6.69
N LEU A 73 7.75 -1.78 -7.92
CA LEU A 73 6.76 -0.75 -8.28
C LEU A 73 5.47 -1.42 -8.73
N ALA A 74 4.33 -0.88 -8.30
CA ALA A 74 3.04 -1.36 -8.78
C ALA A 74 2.98 -1.23 -10.31
N GLY A 75 2.65 -2.35 -10.98
CA GLY A 75 2.48 -2.43 -12.41
C GLY A 75 1.03 -2.24 -12.82
N SER A 76 0.12 -2.97 -12.19
CA SER A 76 -1.31 -2.86 -12.45
C SER A 76 -2.10 -3.35 -11.24
N GLY A 77 -3.24 -2.74 -10.97
CA GLY A 77 -4.09 -3.17 -9.86
C GLY A 77 -5.14 -2.14 -9.50
N VAL A 78 -5.83 -2.40 -8.42
CA VAL A 78 -6.89 -1.54 -7.89
C VAL A 78 -6.72 -1.41 -6.39
N LEU A 79 -6.93 -0.20 -5.90
CA LEU A 79 -7.23 0.10 -4.51
C LEU A 79 -8.65 0.65 -4.43
N GLU A 80 -9.46 0.06 -3.56
CA GLU A 80 -10.81 0.51 -3.28
C GLU A 80 -10.87 1.10 -1.88
N VAL A 81 -11.11 2.41 -1.77
CA VAL A 81 -11.38 3.06 -0.49
C VAL A 81 -12.85 2.88 -0.17
N THR A 82 -13.12 2.10 0.88
CA THR A 82 -14.47 1.70 1.31
C THR A 82 -15.03 2.57 2.43
N SER A 83 -14.18 3.30 3.14
CA SER A 83 -14.59 4.26 4.17
C SER A 83 -13.60 5.40 4.23
N ASP A 84 -14.12 6.62 4.30
CA ASP A 84 -13.35 7.83 4.61
C ASP A 84 -14.19 8.76 5.48
N LYS A 85 -13.91 8.80 6.77
CA LYS A 85 -14.75 9.49 7.76
C LYS A 85 -13.93 10.18 8.82
N GLU A 86 -14.46 11.26 9.38
CA GLU A 86 -13.91 11.83 10.61
C GLU A 86 -14.25 10.91 11.80
N GLY A 87 -13.21 10.45 12.50
CA GLY A 87 -13.31 9.68 13.74
C GLY A 87 -13.05 10.54 14.97
N GLU A 88 -13.16 9.92 16.15
CA GLU A 88 -12.98 10.60 17.45
C GLU A 88 -11.57 11.17 17.62
N PHE A 89 -10.57 10.55 16.99
CA PHE A 89 -9.16 10.91 17.11
C PHE A 89 -8.55 11.45 15.80
N GLY A 90 -9.38 11.75 14.81
CA GLY A 90 -8.98 12.21 13.48
C GLY A 90 -9.62 11.40 12.36
N ARG A 91 -9.28 11.75 11.12
CA ARG A 91 -9.79 11.10 9.91
C ARG A 91 -9.39 9.62 9.84
N GLN A 92 -10.36 8.73 9.64
CA GLN A 92 -10.17 7.30 9.49
C GLN A 92 -10.43 6.90 8.04
N VAL A 93 -9.49 6.17 7.45
CA VAL A 93 -9.62 5.65 6.08
C VAL A 93 -9.39 4.15 6.07
N SER A 94 -10.27 3.42 5.40
CA SER A 94 -10.11 1.99 5.19
C SER A 94 -10.45 1.58 3.76
N GLY A 95 -9.86 0.47 3.33
CA GLY A 95 -10.05 -0.01 1.98
C GLY A 95 -9.39 -1.35 1.72
N THR A 96 -9.54 -1.81 0.49
CA THR A 96 -8.92 -3.03 -0.02
C THR A 96 -7.98 -2.71 -1.17
N PHE A 97 -7.03 -3.60 -1.45
CA PHE A 97 -6.11 -3.44 -2.57
C PHE A 97 -5.67 -4.79 -3.15
N ASN A 98 -5.47 -4.81 -4.46
CA ASN A 98 -4.87 -5.93 -5.19
C ASN A 98 -4.01 -5.37 -6.32
N PHE A 99 -2.77 -5.81 -6.44
CA PHE A 99 -1.88 -5.36 -7.52
C PHE A 99 -0.78 -6.35 -7.84
N THR A 100 -0.26 -6.24 -9.06
CA THR A 100 1.03 -6.84 -9.44
C THR A 100 2.12 -5.81 -9.28
N ALA A 101 3.29 -6.22 -8.80
CA ALA A 101 4.44 -5.33 -8.64
C ALA A 101 5.68 -5.91 -9.31
N ASN A 102 6.47 -5.06 -9.96
CA ASN A 102 7.64 -5.48 -10.74
C ASN A 102 8.92 -5.01 -10.07
N ASN A 103 9.91 -5.90 -9.97
CA ASN A 103 11.21 -5.59 -9.41
C ASN A 103 11.93 -4.54 -10.27
N VAL A 104 12.32 -3.41 -9.67
CA VAL A 104 12.97 -2.31 -10.41
C VAL A 104 14.37 -2.65 -10.92
N ASN A 105 15.05 -3.60 -10.27
CA ASN A 105 16.43 -4.00 -10.60
C ASN A 105 16.47 -5.23 -11.52
N GLN A 106 15.37 -6.00 -11.58
CA GLN A 106 15.29 -7.28 -12.27
C GLN A 106 13.93 -7.39 -12.96
N GLY A 107 13.64 -6.47 -13.89
CA GLY A 107 12.31 -6.17 -14.48
C GLY A 107 11.47 -7.30 -15.08
N THR A 108 11.89 -8.56 -14.95
CA THR A 108 11.11 -9.77 -15.25
C THR A 108 10.50 -10.43 -14.01
N ILE A 109 10.91 -10.05 -12.79
CA ILE A 109 10.34 -10.59 -11.55
C ILE A 109 9.12 -9.76 -11.18
N THR A 110 7.98 -10.45 -11.11
CA THR A 110 6.69 -9.89 -10.70
C THR A 110 6.22 -10.63 -9.46
N VAL A 111 5.70 -9.87 -8.48
CA VAL A 111 4.99 -10.40 -7.32
C VAL A 111 3.51 -10.05 -7.42
N ASN A 112 2.65 -10.93 -6.92
CA ASN A 112 1.22 -10.70 -6.82
C ASN A 112 0.86 -10.36 -5.38
N VAL A 113 0.27 -9.19 -5.17
CA VAL A 113 -0.27 -8.75 -3.90
C VAL A 113 -1.79 -8.85 -3.99
N THR A 114 -2.37 -9.73 -3.19
CA THR A 114 -3.79 -10.07 -3.23
C THR A 114 -4.42 -10.03 -1.85
N ASN A 115 -5.75 -9.98 -1.76
CA ASN A 115 -6.49 -9.96 -0.49
C ASN A 115 -6.00 -8.85 0.45
N GLY A 116 -5.56 -7.72 -0.13
CA GLY A 116 -5.00 -6.62 0.63
C GLY A 116 -6.08 -5.83 1.34
N GLU A 117 -5.88 -5.53 2.62
CA GLU A 117 -6.76 -4.68 3.42
C GLU A 117 -5.95 -3.68 4.24
N PHE A 118 -6.49 -2.46 4.38
CA PHE A 118 -5.94 -1.46 5.28
C PHE A 118 -7.05 -0.74 6.04
N ALA A 119 -6.73 -0.36 7.27
CA ALA A 119 -7.47 0.60 8.07
C ALA A 119 -6.42 1.44 8.79
N ALA A 120 -6.57 2.76 8.74
CA ALA A 120 -5.63 3.67 9.37
C ALA A 120 -6.34 4.92 9.89
N ASP A 121 -5.82 5.44 11.00
CA ASP A 121 -6.20 6.73 11.56
C ASP A 121 -5.15 7.77 11.12
N LEU A 122 -5.60 8.91 10.61
CA LEU A 122 -4.77 10.08 10.36
C LEU A 122 -4.40 10.70 11.70
N LEU A 123 -3.13 10.57 12.07
CA LEU A 123 -2.56 11.39 13.12
C LEU A 123 -2.40 12.80 12.58
N GLU A 124 -3.34 13.70 12.91
CA GLU A 124 -3.10 15.12 12.72
C GLU A 124 -1.95 15.54 13.65
N ASN A 125 -0.88 16.09 13.08
CA ASN A 125 0.19 16.69 13.88
C ASN A 125 -0.43 17.76 14.79
N GLN A 126 -0.40 17.52 16.10
CA GLN A 126 -0.73 18.54 17.10
C GLN A 126 0.31 19.66 17.14
#